data_AF-A0A3S5C2F1-F1
#
_entry.id   AF-A0A3S5C2F1-F1
#
_cell.length_a   1.000
_cell.length_b   1.000
_cell.length_c   1.000
_cell.angle_alpha   90.00
_cell.angle_beta   90.00
_cell.angle_gamma   90.00
#
_symmetry.space_group_name_H-M   'P 1'
#
loop_
_entity.id
_entity.type
_entity.pdbx_description
1 polymer ?
#
loop_
_entity_poly.entity_id
_entity_poly.type
_entity_poly.pdbx_seq_one_letter_code
_entity_poly.pdbx_strand_id
1 'polypeptide(L)' 'MNYKEKSDRLATIVETMENEDLSLEEMVQLYEEGIALYRALDEELSKLEQKVRILTEDGLEEKGEALE' A
#
# COMPACT_ATOMS: atom_id res chain seq x y z
N MET A 1 7.61 -1.12 -10.60
CA MET A 1 6.29 -1.73 -10.46
C MET A 1 5.29 -0.66 -10.07
N ASN A 2 4.13 -0.64 -10.72
CA ASN A 2 2.98 0.15 -10.30
C ASN A 2 2.26 -0.51 -9.11
N TYR A 3 1.30 0.20 -8.50
CA TYR A 3 0.54 -0.29 -7.35
C TYR A 3 -0.07 -1.68 -7.58
N LYS A 4 -0.70 -1.89 -8.74
CA LYS A 4 -1.34 -3.17 -9.08
C LYS A 4 -0.31 -4.30 -9.17
N GLU A 5 0.81 -4.07 -9.85
CA GLU A 5 1.89 -5.07 -9.95
C GLU A 5 2.46 -5.45 -8.58
N LYS A 6 2.65 -4.48 -7.68
CA LYS A 6 3.11 -4.76 -6.31
C LYS A 6 2.08 -5.60 -5.53
N SER A 7 0.80 -5.28 -5.69
CA SER A 7 -0.31 -5.99 -5.02
C SER A 7 -0.46 -7.43 -5.52
N ASP A 8 -0.38 -7.63 -6.85
CA ASP A 8 -0.41 -8.95 -7.48
C ASP A 8 0.80 -9.79 -7.04
N ARG A 9 1.99 -9.18 -6.94
CA ARG A 9 3.20 -9.86 -6.43
C ARG A 9 3.06 -10.25 -4.97
N LEU A 10 2.55 -9.37 -4.12
CA LEU A 10 2.32 -9.67 -2.71
C LEU A 10 1.32 -10.83 -2.54
N ALA A 11 0.24 -10.87 -3.32
CA ALA A 11 -0.70 -11.99 -3.33
C ALA A 11 -0.02 -13.31 -3.73
N THR A 12 0.82 -13.28 -4.77
CA THR A 12 1.60 -14.44 -5.21
C THR A 12 2.56 -14.93 -4.12
N ILE A 13 3.21 -14.01 -3.39
CA ILE A 13 4.09 -14.37 -2.27
C ILE A 13 3.31 -15.10 -1.18
N VAL A 14 2.12 -14.58 -0.81
CA VAL A 14 1.26 -15.21 0.20
C VAL A 14 0.85 -16.61 -0.23
N GLU A 15 0.37 -16.78 -1.46
CA GLU A 15 0.01 -18.08 -2.03
C GLU A 15 1.21 -19.04 -2.07
N THR A 16 2.40 -18.52 -2.39
CA THR A 16 3.63 -19.33 -2.40
C THR A 16 3.96 -19.81 -0.99
N MET A 17 3.87 -18.93 0.02
CA MET A 17 4.14 -19.24 1.42
C MET A 17 3.17 -20.26 2.05
N GLU A 18 2.00 -20.48 1.45
CA GLU A 18 1.05 -21.53 1.88
C GLU A 18 1.48 -22.95 1.43
N ASN A 19 2.51 -23.08 0.59
CA ASN A 19 3.03 -24.38 0.19
C ASN A 19 3.97 -24.98 1.25
N GLU A 20 3.74 -26.24 1.61
CA GLU A 20 4.49 -26.96 2.66
C GLU A 20 5.91 -27.37 2.24
N ASP A 21 6.23 -27.28 0.94
CA ASP A 21 7.53 -27.70 0.37
C ASP A 21 8.62 -26.62 0.39
N LEU A 22 8.36 -25.45 0.96
CA LEU A 22 9.33 -24.36 1.04
C LEU A 22 10.43 -24.65 2.07
N SER A 23 11.68 -24.37 1.70
CA SER A 23 12.76 -24.33 2.67
C SER A 23 12.67 -23.10 3.59
N LEU A 24 13.33 -23.17 4.75
CA LEU A 24 13.38 -22.04 5.68
C LEU A 24 14.02 -20.80 5.04
N GLU A 25 15.06 -20.96 4.22
CA GLU A 25 15.71 -19.84 3.53
C GLU A 25 14.77 -19.17 2.53
N GLU A 26 14.00 -19.96 1.77
CA GLU A 26 12.99 -19.43 0.83
C GLU A 26 11.86 -18.72 1.57
N MET A 27 11.37 -19.26 2.68
CA MET A 27 10.36 -18.61 3.52
C MET A 27 10.85 -17.24 4.03
N VAL A 28 12.10 -17.15 4.47
CA VAL A 28 12.68 -15.88 4.94
C VAL A 28 12.78 -14.86 3.80
N GLN A 29 13.24 -15.28 2.62
CA GLN A 29 13.33 -14.40 1.45
C GLN A 29 11.95 -13.88 1.01
N LEU A 30 10.96 -14.77 0.93
CA LEU A 30 9.58 -14.41 0.60
C LEU A 30 8.97 -13.45 1.63
N TYR A 31 9.25 -13.67 2.91
CA TYR A 31 8.80 -12.78 3.98
C TYR A 31 9.43 -11.38 3.88
N GLU A 32 10.74 -11.30 3.65
CA GLU A 32 11.44 -10.01 3.47
C GLU A 32 10.89 -9.24 2.26
N GLU A 33 10.67 -9.94 1.14
CA GLU A 33 10.08 -9.34 -0.06
C GLU A 33 8.65 -8.86 0.21
N GLY A 34 7.82 -9.69 0.88
CA GLY A 34 6.44 -9.36 1.22
C GLY A 34 6.34 -8.12 2.11
N ILE A 35 7.19 -8.00 3.14
CA ILE A 35 7.24 -6.82 4.01
C ILE A 35 7.67 -5.57 3.24
N ALA A 36 8.65 -5.68 2.34
CA ALA A 36 9.09 -4.55 1.52
C ALA A 36 7.96 -4.06 0.60
N LEU A 37 7.24 -4.98 -0.05
CA LEU A 37 6.09 -4.66 -0.91
C LEU A 37 4.94 -4.04 -0.12
N TYR A 38 4.60 -4.60 1.03
CA TYR A 38 3.57 -4.06 1.92
C TYR A 38 3.87 -2.60 2.31
N ARG A 39 5.10 -2.32 2.78
CA ARG A 39 5.51 -0.96 3.14
C ARG A 39 5.43 0.01 1.97
N ALA A 40 5.84 -0.43 0.78
CA ALA A 40 5.78 0.40 -0.41
C ALA A 40 4.34 0.71 -0.85
N LEU A 41 3.41 -0.23 -0.66
CA LEU A 41 1.98 -0.03 -0.94
C LEU A 41 1.36 0.94 0.08
N ASP A 42 1.64 0.73 1.36
CA ASP A 42 1.16 1.57 2.47
C ASP A 42 1.61 3.03 2.33
N GLU A 43 2.87 3.26 1.98
CA GLU A 43 3.40 4.61 1.74
C GLU A 43 2.73 5.28 0.53
N GLU A 44 2.48 4.53 -0.54
CA GLU A 44 1.84 5.04 -1.76
C GLU A 44 0.38 5.42 -1.51
N LEU A 45 -0.35 4.57 -0.76
CA LEU A 45 -1.71 4.85 -0.27
C LEU A 45 -1.75 6.07 0.62
N SER A 46 -0.88 6.14 1.63
CA SER A 46 -0.82 7.26 2.59
C SER A 46 -0.61 8.60 1.90
N LYS A 47 0.28 8.64 0.89
CA LYS A 47 0.51 9.85 0.08
C LYS A 47 -0.72 10.25 -0.73
N LEU A 48 -1.43 9.25 -1.28
CA LEU A 48 -2.65 9.50 -2.05
C LEU A 48 -3.78 10.02 -1.14
N GLU A 49 -3.95 9.41 0.03
CA GLU A 49 -4.91 9.85 1.06
C GLU A 49 -4.62 11.28 1.51
N GLN A 50 -3.36 11.61 1.80
CA GLN A 50 -2.96 12.98 2.14
C GLN A 50 -3.29 13.96 1.01
N LYS A 51 -3.03 13.58 -0.25
CA LYS A 51 -3.34 14.43 -1.40
C LYS A 51 -4.84 14.65 -1.55
N VAL A 52 -5.65 13.60 -1.40
CA VAL A 52 -7.11 13.71 -1.42
C VAL A 52 -7.57 14.62 -0.30
N ARG A 53 -7.03 14.45 0.92
CA ARG A 53 -7.36 15.27 2.08
C ARG A 53 -7.11 16.75 1.83
N ILE A 54 -5.92 17.13 1.34
CA ILE A 54 -5.60 18.53 1.00
C ILE A 54 -6.59 19.07 -0.03
N LEU A 55 -6.86 18.33 -1.12
CA LEU A 55 -7.81 18.76 -2.15
C LEU A 55 -9.24 18.94 -1.62
N THR A 56 -9.65 18.13 -0.64
CA THR A 56 -10.97 18.23 -0.01
C THR A 56 -11.04 19.32 1.06
N GLU A 57 -9.98 19.55 1.83
CA GLU A 57 -9.89 20.59 2.86
C GLU A 57 -9.77 21.99 2.22
N ASP A 58 -8.91 22.15 1.19
CA ASP A 58 -8.80 23.38 0.40
C ASP A 58 -10.13 23.72 -0.33
N GLY A 59 -10.90 22.69 -0.73
CA GLY A 59 -12.23 22.85 -1.32
C GLY A 59 -13.35 23.17 -0.31
N LEU A 60 -13.08 23.05 0.99
CA LEU A 60 -14.02 23.37 2.07
C LEU A 60 -13.79 24.75 2.68
N GLU A 61 -12.57 25.29 2.63
CA GLU A 61 -12.28 26.66 3.10
C GLU A 61 -12.98 27.74 2.25
N GLU A 62 -13.19 27.55 0.94
CA GLU A 62 -13.97 28.50 0.12
C GLU A 62 -15.48 28.52 0.45
N LYS A 63 -16.01 27.56 1.22
CA LYS A 63 -17.43 27.51 1.61
C LYS A 63 -17.69 27.89 3.07
N GLY A 64 -16.64 28.12 3.86
CA GLY A 64 -16.75 28.45 5.29
C GLY A 64 -17.00 29.93 5.59
N GLU A 65 -16.66 30.85 4.68
CA GLU A 65 -16.75 32.30 4.94
C GLU A 65 -18.05 32.97 4.46
N ALA A 66 -19.01 32.23 3.91
CA ALA A 66 -20.28 32.80 3.40
C ALA A 66 -21.46 32.72 4.38
N LEU A 67 -21.24 32.41 5.67
CA LEU A 67 -22.32 32.22 6.65
C LEU A 67 -22.14 32.91 8.02
N GLU A 68 -21.36 33.99 8.10
CA GLU A 68 -21.51 34.98 9.20
C GLU A 68 -21.67 36.41 8.67
#